data_AF-A0A7Y8WP32-F1
#
_entry.id   AF-A0A7Y8WP32-F1
#
_cell.length_a   1.000
_cell.length_b   1.000
_cell.length_c   1.000
_cell.angle_alpha   90.00
_cell.angle_beta   90.00
_cell.angle_gamma   90.00
#
_symmetry.space_group_name_H-M   'P 1'
#
loop_
_entity.id
_entity.type
_entity.pdbx_description
1 polymer ?
#
loop_
_entity_poly.entity_id
_entity_poly.type
_entity_poly.pdbx_seq_one_letter_code
_entity_poly.pdbx_strand_id
1 'polypeptide(L)' 'MKLSVSSGESGCGKSTTGMSLIRLINPTSGEIYFNNEDVLSLKYKELKAFRKDIQVIFQDPYSSLNPK' A
#
# COMPACT_ATOMS: atom_id res chain seq x y z
N MET A 1 -2.25 11.81 -2.63
CA MET A 1 -2.44 10.92 -3.80
C MET A 1 -3.47 9.85 -3.41
N LYS A 2 -4.45 9.56 -4.29
CA LYS A 2 -5.47 8.52 -4.02
C LYS A 2 -5.10 7.27 -4.79
N LEU A 3 -4.65 6.23 -4.07
CA LEU A 3 -4.33 4.94 -4.66
C LEU A 3 -5.61 4.09 -4.65
N SER A 4 -6.00 3.56 -5.81
CA SER A 4 -7.20 2.71 -5.94
C SER A 4 -6.82 1.46 -6.72
N VAL A 5 -6.89 0.31 -6.06
CA VAL A 5 -6.63 -1.01 -6.69
C VAL A 5 -7.97 -1.50 -7.26
N SER A 6 -8.08 -1.58 -8.59
CA SER A 6 -9.29 -1.99 -9.31
C SER A 6 -9.32 -3.51 -9.53
N SER A 7 -10.33 -4.15 -8.91
CA SER A 7 -10.95 -5.47 -9.12
C SER A 7 -10.19 -6.61 -9.82
N GLY A 8 -10.14 -7.74 -9.13
CA GLY A 8 -9.93 -9.11 -9.62
C GLY A 8 -10.64 -10.07 -8.66
N GLU A 9 -10.76 -11.36 -8.96
CA GLU A 9 -11.51 -12.32 -8.12
C GLU A 9 -11.06 -12.36 -6.65
N SER A 10 -11.92 -12.87 -5.75
CA SER A 10 -11.55 -13.03 -4.34
C SER A 10 -10.28 -13.88 -4.23
N GLY A 11 -9.26 -13.40 -3.51
CA GLY A 11 -7.95 -14.07 -3.42
C GLY A 11 -6.91 -13.69 -4.48
N CYS A 12 -7.21 -12.84 -5.46
CA CYS A 12 -6.25 -12.46 -6.53
C CYS A 12 -5.09 -11.53 -6.07
N GLY A 13 -4.91 -11.31 -4.77
CA GLY A 13 -3.77 -10.55 -4.24
C GLY A 13 -3.96 -9.03 -4.06
N LYS A 14 -5.15 -8.46 -4.28
CA LYS A 14 -5.43 -7.01 -4.15
C LYS A 14 -4.91 -6.37 -2.86
N SER A 15 -5.22 -7.00 -1.72
CA SER A 15 -4.81 -6.49 -0.40
C SER A 15 -3.30 -6.58 -0.22
N THR A 16 -2.70 -7.69 -0.65
CA THR A 16 -1.24 -7.87 -0.62
C THR A 16 -0.53 -6.84 -1.48
N THR A 17 -1.01 -6.60 -2.71
CA THR A 17 -0.45 -5.58 -3.61
C THR A 17 -0.61 -4.17 -3.03
N GLY A 18 -1.78 -3.84 -2.48
CA GLY A 18 -2.02 -2.56 -1.82
C GLY A 18 -1.10 -2.33 -0.62
N MET A 19 -0.91 -3.36 0.21
CA MET A 19 0.00 -3.31 1.36
C MET A 19 1.47 -3.21 0.94
N SER A 20 1.88 -3.88 -0.14
CA SER A 20 3.23 -3.77 -0.71
C SER A 20 3.52 -2.36 -1.24
N LEU A 21 2.53 -1.72 -1.88
CA LEU A 21 2.65 -0.35 -2.39
C LEU A 21 2.96 0.69 -1.30
N ILE A 22 2.45 0.49 -0.09
CA ILE A 22 2.73 1.37 1.06
C ILE A 22 3.82 0.85 2.00
N ARG A 23 4.59 -0.16 1.57
CA ARG A 23 5.61 -0.87 2.36
C ARG A 23 5.10 -1.33 3.73
N LEU A 24 3.83 -1.74 3.84
CA LEU A 24 3.36 -2.49 5.02
C LEU A 24 3.79 -3.96 4.92
N ILE A 25 3.87 -4.48 3.70
CA ILE A 25 4.51 -5.74 3.37
C ILE A 25 5.72 -5.40 2.51
N ASN A 26 6.88 -6.02 2.78
CA ASN A 26 8.02 -5.88 1.88
C ASN A 26 7.77 -6.76 0.66
N PRO A 27 7.74 -6.20 -0.57
CA PRO A 27 7.67 -7.02 -1.77
C PRO A 27 8.95 -7.84 -1.90
N THR A 28 8.82 -9.05 -2.44
CA THR A 28 9.95 -9.96 -2.67
C THR A 28 10.93 -9.41 -3.73
N SER A 29 10.40 -8.69 -4.72
CA SER A 29 11.16 -8.03 -5.79
C SER A 29 10.32 -6.95 -6.48
N GLY A 30 10.97 -6.12 -7.29
CA GLY A 30 10.35 -5.03 -8.05
C GLY A 30 10.80 -3.66 -7.57
N GLU A 31 10.19 -2.63 -8.12
CA GLU A 31 10.48 -1.23 -7.80
C GLU A 31 9.16 -0.48 -7.58
N ILE A 32 9.14 0.45 -6.63
CA ILE A 32 7.96 1.27 -6.33
C ILE A 32 8.40 2.72 -6.36
N TYR A 33 7.97 3.46 -7.38
CA TYR A 33 8.32 4.88 -7.51
C TYR A 33 7.18 5.77 -7.03
N PHE A 34 7.50 6.73 -6.16
CA PHE A 34 6.61 7.80 -5.72
C PHE A 34 7.33 9.14 -5.82
N ASN A 35 6.73 10.12 -6.51
CA ASN A 35 7.39 11.40 -6.79
C ASN A 35 8.82 11.26 -7.36
N ASN A 36 9.01 10.26 -8.23
CA ASN A 36 10.31 9.94 -8.83
C ASN A 36 11.39 9.43 -7.84
N GLU A 37 10.99 9.04 -6.63
CA GLU A 37 11.84 8.39 -5.65
C GLU A 37 11.46 6.91 -5.49
N ASP A 38 12.45 6.03 -5.44
CA ASP A 38 12.22 4.62 -5.13
C ASP A 38 11.88 4.44 -3.64
N VAL A 39 10.62 4.11 -3.39
CA VAL A 39 10.03 3.88 -2.07
C VAL A 39 10.73 2.72 -1.35
N LEU A 40 11.25 1.71 -2.07
CA LEU A 40 11.95 0.57 -1.47
C LEU A 40 13.31 0.94 -0.88
N SER A 41 13.93 1.99 -1.41
CA SER A 41 15.21 2.54 -0.94
C SER A 41 15.09 3.48 0.26
N LEU A 42 13.87 3.98 0.58
CA LEU A 42 13.65 4.98 1.63
C LEU A 42 14.08 4.49 3.02
N LYS A 43 14.69 5.38 3.80
CA LYS A 43 15.02 5.17 5.22
C LYS A 43 13.80 5.40 6.11
N TYR A 44 13.86 4.94 7.36
CA TYR A 44 12.73 4.98 8.30
C TYR A 44 12.01 6.33 8.41
N LYS A 45 12.77 7.44 8.43
CA LYS A 45 12.21 8.80 8.55
C LYS A 45 11.43 9.22 7.30
N GLU A 46 11.96 8.91 6.12
CA GLU A 46 11.34 9.23 4.82
C GLU A 46 10.12 8.34 4.59
N LEU A 47 10.22 7.05 4.94
CA LEU A 47 9.12 6.10 4.91
C LEU A 47 7.94 6.57 5.77
N LYS A 48 8.22 7.14 6.95
CA LYS A 48 7.19 7.69 7.85
C LYS A 48 6.51 8.93 7.25
N ALA A 49 7.24 9.77 6.51
CA ALA A 49 6.67 10.91 5.81
C ALA A 49 5.81 10.44 4.62
N PHE A 50 6.37 9.57 3.77
CA PHE A 50 5.66 8.93 2.65
C PHE A 50 4.32 8.31 3.07
N ARG A 51 4.28 7.56 4.17
CA ARG A 51 3.03 6.95 4.67
C ARG A 51 1.99 7.97 5.14
N LYS A 52 2.38 9.19 5.52
CA LYS A 52 1.43 10.26 5.86
C LYS A 52 0.79 10.89 4.64
N ASP A 53 1.50 10.89 3.51
CA ASP A 53 1.03 11.48 2.24
C ASP A 53 0.10 10.55 1.45
N ILE A 54 -0.09 9.32 1.94
CA ILE A 54 -0.93 8.29 1.33
C ILE A 54 -2.16 8.04 2.18
N GLN A 55 -3.33 8.26 1.59
CA GLN A 55 -4.59 7.74 2.10
C GLN A 55 -4.96 6.46 1.36
N VAL A 56 -5.06 5.36 2.11
CA VAL A 56 -5.57 4.09 1.58
C VAL A 56 -7.07 4.05 1.79
N ILE A 57 -7.81 3.82 0.71
CA ILE A 57 -9.24 3.54 0.75
C ILE A 57 -9.41 2.10 0.30
N PHE A 58 -9.71 1.20 1.24
CA PHE A 58 -10.04 -0.19 0.92
C PHE A 58 -11.42 -0.22 0.26
N GLN A 59 -11.59 -1.08 -0.75
CA GLN A 59 -12.83 -1.18 -1.53
C GLN A 59 -14.05 -1.59 -0.68
N ASP A 60 -13.81 -2.16 0.50
CA ASP A 60 -14.85 -2.59 1.41
C ASP A 60 -14.52 -2.08 2.83
N PRO A 61 -15.02 -0.90 3.21
CA PRO A 61 -14.71 -0.30 4.52
C PRO A 61 -15.25 -1.10 5.71
N TYR A 62 -16.14 -2.08 5.47
CA TYR A 62 -16.78 -2.88 6.51
C TYR A 62 -16.04 -4.20 6.79
N SER A 63 -15.36 -4.78 5.81
CA SER A 63 -14.64 -6.05 5.97
C SER A 63 -13.32 -5.98 6.77
N SER A 64 -12.82 -4.78 7.09
CA SER A 64 -11.57 -4.58 7.86
C SER A 64 -11.80 -4.16 9.32
N LEU A 65 -13.06 -3.91 9.71
CA LEU A 65 -13.43 -3.65 11.10
C LEU A 65 -13.52 -4.99 11.83
N ASN A 66 -12.49 -5.33 12.59
CA ASN A 66 -12.57 -6.30 13.67
C ASN A 66 -12.96 -5.50 14.94
N PRO A 67 -14.24 -5.45 15.36
CA PRO A 67 -14.59 -5.00 16.70
C PRO A 67 -14.41 -6.18 17.66
N LYS A 68 -13.24 -6.28 18.29
CA LYS A 68 -13.07 -6.95 19.58
C LYS A 68 -11.87 -6.38 20.32
#